data_AF-A0A8T7E9E7-F1
#
_entry.id   AF-A0A8T7E9E7-F1
#
_cell.length_a   1.000
_cell.length_b   1.000
_cell.length_c   1.000
_cell.angle_alpha   90.00
_cell.angle_beta   90.00
_cell.angle_gamma   90.00
#
_symmetry.space_group_name_H-M   'P 1'
#
loop_
_entity.id
_entity.type
_entity.pdbx_description
1 polymer ?
#
loop_
_entity_poly.entity_id
_entity_poly.type
_entity_poly.pdbx_seq_one_letter_code
_entity_poly.pdbx_strand_id
1 'polypeptide(L)'
;MQTWTKGRVAISPWQMIPEQMAALGLSDVDGMTQVWFVDTDGRLRGGAAAVNGALRYVWWARPFTWLYSLPGIKQLQERVYRWVATNRYRLPGGSAQCRFDDKMSR
;
A
#
# COMPACT_ATOMS: atom_id res chain seq x y z
N MET A 1 -11.73 -3.80 2.45
CA MET A 1 -10.71 -3.27 3.39
C MET A 1 -11.32 -2.38 4.48
N GLN A 2 -12.15 -1.39 4.17
CA GLN A 2 -12.73 -0.46 5.17
C GLN A 2 -13.54 -1.14 6.29
N THR A 3 -14.26 -2.22 5.99
CA THR A 3 -15.02 -3.02 6.97
C THR A 3 -14.12 -3.72 7.99
N TRP A 4 -12.85 -3.97 7.65
CA TRP A 4 -11.92 -4.74 8.48
C TRP A 4 -11.02 -3.85 9.35
N THR A 5 -10.89 -2.58 9.00
CA THR A 5 -10.14 -1.58 9.80
C THR A 5 -11.06 -0.76 10.71
N LYS A 6 -12.37 -1.05 10.73
CA LYS A 6 -13.41 -0.24 11.41
C LYS A 6 -13.33 1.25 11.05
N GLY A 7 -12.95 1.57 9.81
CA GLY A 7 -12.76 2.96 9.37
C GLY A 7 -11.54 3.68 9.95
N ARG A 8 -10.66 2.99 10.70
CA ARG A 8 -9.45 3.61 11.31
C ARG A 8 -8.29 3.82 10.33
N VAL A 9 -8.41 3.28 9.12
CA VAL A 9 -7.41 3.43 8.06
C VAL A 9 -8.13 4.00 6.84
N ALA A 10 -7.76 5.22 6.47
CA ALA A 10 -8.14 5.83 5.21
C ALA A 10 -7.18 5.34 4.11
N ILE A 11 -7.72 4.94 2.97
CA ILE A 11 -6.95 4.50 1.80
C ILE A 11 -7.38 5.41 0.65
N SER A 12 -6.42 6.13 0.09
CA SER A 12 -6.63 7.01 -1.06
C SER A 12 -5.59 6.71 -2.14
N PRO A 13 -5.98 6.70 -3.42
CA PRO A 13 -5.02 6.71 -4.51
C PRO A 13 -4.14 7.96 -4.41
N TRP A 14 -2.85 7.79 -4.63
CA TRP A 14 -1.88 8.87 -4.55
C TRP A 14 -2.21 10.01 -5.52
N GLN A 15 -2.81 9.69 -6.68
CA GLN A 15 -3.23 10.66 -7.70
C GLN A 15 -4.32 11.62 -7.22
N MET A 16 -5.10 11.23 -6.20
CA MET A 16 -6.19 12.06 -5.66
C MET A 16 -5.75 12.92 -4.47
N ILE A 17 -4.50 12.78 -3.99
CA ILE A 17 -3.99 13.47 -2.81
C ILE A 17 -2.60 14.11 -3.01
N PRO A 18 -2.34 14.84 -4.12
CA PRO A 18 -1.02 15.39 -4.43
C PRO A 18 -0.50 16.34 -3.33
N GLU A 19 -1.37 17.17 -2.74
CA GLU A 19 -0.99 18.09 -1.67
C GLU A 19 -0.54 17.37 -0.39
N GLN A 20 -1.19 16.27 -0.04
CA GLN A 20 -0.84 15.47 1.14
C GLN A 20 0.48 14.73 0.92
N MET A 21 0.74 14.27 -0.31
CA MET A 21 2.05 13.69 -0.65
C MET A 21 3.17 14.72 -0.53
N ALA A 22 2.97 15.91 -1.09
CA ALA A 22 3.94 17.00 -0.99
C ALA A 22 4.20 17.39 0.47
N ALA A 23 3.17 17.46 1.31
CA ALA A 23 3.29 17.73 2.74
C ALA A 23 4.10 16.66 3.50
N LEU A 24 4.10 15.42 2.99
CA LEU A 24 4.90 14.30 3.52
C LEU A 24 6.29 14.19 2.88
N GLY A 25 6.66 15.12 1.99
CA GLY A 25 7.92 15.10 1.24
C GLY A 25 8.01 13.99 0.20
N LEU A 26 6.86 13.46 -0.25
CA LEU A 26 6.78 12.41 -1.25
C LEU A 26 6.51 13.00 -2.64
N SER A 27 7.20 12.43 -3.64
CA SER A 27 6.99 12.75 -5.05
C SER A 27 6.01 11.78 -5.72
N ASP A 28 5.54 12.14 -6.91
CA ASP A 28 4.74 11.25 -7.76
C ASP A 28 5.49 9.94 -8.06
N VAL A 29 6.81 10.02 -8.22
CA VAL A 29 7.67 8.84 -8.43
C VAL A 29 7.61 7.90 -7.22
N ASP A 30 7.54 8.45 -6.00
CA ASP A 30 7.44 7.65 -4.78
C ASP A 30 6.09 6.95 -4.66
N GLY A 31 5.00 7.65 -5.00
CA GLY A 31 3.65 7.08 -5.06
C GLY A 31 3.52 6.01 -6.15
N MET A 32 4.21 6.22 -7.28
CA MET A 32 4.34 5.22 -8.32
C MET A 32 5.24 4.06 -7.92
N THR A 33 6.18 4.19 -6.98
CA THR A 33 7.14 3.11 -6.68
C THR A 33 6.60 2.14 -5.65
N GLN A 34 5.97 2.65 -4.57
CA GLN A 34 5.53 1.82 -3.46
C GLN A 34 4.34 2.43 -2.70
N VAL A 35 3.71 1.62 -1.86
CA VAL A 35 2.67 2.09 -0.94
C VAL A 35 3.32 2.79 0.25
N TRP A 36 2.65 3.84 0.72
CA TRP A 36 3.03 4.60 1.90
C TRP A 36 1.93 4.54 2.94
N PHE A 37 2.34 4.53 4.21
CA PHE A 37 1.43 4.55 5.36
C PHE A 37 1.97 5.53 6.40
N VAL A 38 1.08 6.40 6.87
CA VAL A 38 1.37 7.32 7.97
C VAL A 38 0.71 6.75 9.23
N ASP A 39 1.53 6.48 10.24
CA ASP A 39 1.05 5.99 11.54
C ASP A 39 0.38 7.12 12.34
N THR A 40 -0.40 6.78 13.38
CA THR A 40 -0.98 7.79 14.29
C THR A 40 0.07 8.65 14.99
N ASP A 41 1.29 8.12 15.12
CA ASP A 41 2.46 8.82 15.66
C ASP A 41 3.13 9.76 14.63
N GLY A 42 2.54 9.95 13.45
CA GLY A 42 3.09 10.76 12.36
C GLY A 42 4.27 10.11 11.61
N ARG A 43 4.58 8.85 11.92
CA ARG A 43 5.70 8.13 11.29
C ARG A 43 5.32 7.65 9.89
N LEU A 44 6.04 8.15 8.90
CA LEU A 44 5.93 7.69 7.51
C LEU A 44 6.67 6.36 7.32
N ARG A 45 5.97 5.37 6.77
CA ARG A 45 6.50 4.05 6.44
C ARG A 45 6.20 3.74 4.98
N GLY A 46 7.17 3.17 4.26
CA GLY A 46 7.03 2.76 2.88
C GLY A 46 7.06 1.23 2.71
N GLY A 47 6.53 0.72 1.60
CA GLY A 47 6.69 -0.67 1.18
C GLY A 47 6.04 -1.68 2.13
N ALA A 48 6.76 -2.76 2.48
CA ALA A 48 6.18 -3.77 3.37
C ALA A 48 5.96 -3.22 4.79
N ALA A 49 6.81 -2.29 5.26
CA ALA A 49 6.58 -1.59 6.51
C ALA A 49 5.27 -0.78 6.53
N ALA A 50 4.85 -0.23 5.38
CA ALA A 50 3.57 0.46 5.24
C ALA A 50 2.38 -0.49 5.41
N VAL A 51 2.44 -1.61 4.68
CA VAL A 51 1.44 -2.70 4.74
C VAL A 51 1.32 -3.24 6.17
N ASN A 52 2.46 -3.47 6.83
CA ASN A 52 2.51 -3.95 8.21
C ASN A 52 1.95 -2.95 9.21
N GLY A 53 2.16 -1.66 8.99
CA GLY A 53 1.52 -0.58 9.75
C GLY A 53 0.00 -0.66 9.62
N ALA A 54 -0.51 -0.76 8.39
CA ALA A 54 -1.94 -0.88 8.14
C ALA A 54 -2.57 -2.17 8.73
N LEU A 55 -1.87 -3.31 8.64
CA LEU A 55 -2.36 -4.59 9.19
C LEU A 55 -2.57 -4.56 10.71
N ARG A 56 -1.84 -3.72 11.46
CA ARG A 56 -2.05 -3.56 12.91
C ARG A 56 -3.45 -3.08 13.26
N TYR A 57 -4.12 -2.38 12.34
CA TYR A 57 -5.47 -1.88 12.51
C TYR A 57 -6.55 -2.86 12.03
N VAL A 58 -6.16 -4.02 11.48
CA VAL A 58 -7.07 -5.09 11.05
C VAL A 58 -7.29 -6.07 12.19
N TRP A 59 -8.51 -6.14 12.71
CA TRP A 59 -8.81 -6.88 13.95
C TRP A 59 -8.56 -8.40 13.85
N TRP A 60 -8.78 -9.01 12.68
CA TRP A 60 -8.53 -10.43 12.44
C TRP A 60 -7.08 -10.76 12.09
N ALA A 61 -6.24 -9.75 11.79
CA ALA A 61 -4.82 -9.95 11.50
C ALA A 61 -3.97 -10.05 12.79
N ARG A 62 -4.56 -9.77 13.97
CA ARG A 62 -3.89 -9.90 15.28
C ARG A 62 -3.20 -11.25 15.51
N PRO A 63 -3.79 -12.43 15.22
CA PRO A 63 -3.06 -13.71 15.33
C PRO A 63 -1.84 -13.79 14.38
N PHE A 64 -1.91 -13.20 13.18
CA PHE A 64 -0.77 -13.15 12.26
C PHE A 64 0.34 -12.22 12.75
N THR A 65 0.03 -11.17 13.52
CA THR A 65 1.06 -10.29 14.09
C THR A 65 2.03 -11.03 15.03
N TRP A 66 1.64 -12.17 15.62
CA TRP A 66 2.54 -13.01 16.39
C TRP A 66 3.57 -13.73 15.51
N LEU A 67 3.16 -14.20 14.33
CA LEU A 67 4.05 -14.82 13.34
C LEU A 67 5.07 -13.81 12.79
N TYR A 68 4.69 -12.53 12.78
CA TYR A 68 5.52 -11.39 12.42
C TYR A 68 6.60 -11.02 13.45
N SER A 69 6.44 -11.44 14.71
CA SER A 69 7.42 -11.20 15.77
C SER A 69 8.67 -12.08 15.63
N LEU A 70 8.66 -13.05 14.71
CA LEU A 70 9.82 -13.89 14.43
C LEU A 70 10.92 -13.08 13.72
N PRO A 71 12.17 -13.10 14.22
CA PRO A 71 13.28 -12.44 13.56
C PRO A 71 13.46 -13.00 12.14
N GLY A 72 13.56 -12.12 11.14
CA GLY A 72 13.75 -12.49 9.73
C GLY A 72 12.48 -12.41 8.87
N ILE A 73 11.28 -12.50 9.45
CA ILE A 73 10.02 -12.42 8.71
C ILE A 73 9.82 -11.03 8.07
N LYS A 74 10.24 -9.96 8.75
CA LYS A 74 10.26 -8.60 8.18
C LYS A 74 11.09 -8.52 6.88
N GLN A 75 12.25 -9.16 6.86
CA GLN A 75 13.15 -9.12 5.70
C GLN A 75 12.60 -9.97 4.55
N LEU A 76 11.99 -11.12 4.87
CA LEU A 76 11.31 -11.95 3.90
C LEU A 76 10.15 -11.19 3.24
N GLN A 77 9.34 -10.47 4.02
CA GLN A 77 8.24 -9.68 3.48
C GLN A 77 8.70 -8.49 2.66
N GLU A 78 9.76 -7.79 3.06
CA GLU A 78 10.34 -6.73 2.23
C GLU A 78 10.82 -7.30 0.89
N ARG A 79 11.42 -8.49 0.87
CA ARG A 79 11.83 -9.18 -0.36
C ARG A 79 10.62 -9.60 -1.21
N VAL A 80 9.61 -10.21 -0.59
CA VAL A 80 8.37 -10.62 -1.29
C VAL A 80 7.63 -9.41 -1.83
N TYR A 81 7.48 -8.34 -1.04
CA TYR A 81 6.84 -7.11 -1.46
C TYR A 81 7.60 -6.44 -2.60
N ARG A 82 8.94 -6.38 -2.53
CA ARG A 82 9.76 -5.84 -3.61
C ARG A 82 9.63 -6.66 -4.88
N TRP A 83 9.63 -7.99 -4.76
CA TRP A 83 9.36 -8.87 -5.89
C TRP A 83 7.98 -8.60 -6.48
N VAL A 84 6.93 -8.53 -5.67
CA VAL A 84 5.56 -8.15 -6.08
C VAL A 84 5.53 -6.78 -6.75
N ALA A 85 6.19 -5.78 -6.20
CA ALA A 85 6.23 -4.42 -6.75
C ALA A 85 6.96 -4.36 -8.10
N THR A 86 8.06 -5.11 -8.25
CA THR A 86 8.76 -5.24 -9.54
C THR A 86 7.94 -6.06 -10.54
N ASN A 87 7.26 -7.11 -10.08
CA ASN A 87 6.40 -7.97 -10.91
C ASN A 87 4.98 -7.43 -11.08
N ARG A 88 4.62 -6.26 -10.53
CA ARG A 88 3.23 -5.76 -10.50
C ARG A 88 2.61 -5.60 -11.88
N TYR A 89 3.43 -5.31 -12.89
CA TYR A 89 3.03 -5.21 -14.29
C TYR A 89 2.63 -6.57 -14.90
N ARG A 90 2.95 -7.68 -14.21
CA ARG A 90 2.64 -9.06 -14.61
C ARG A 90 1.63 -9.74 -13.70
N LEU A 91 1.18 -9.08 -12.63
CA LEU A 91 0.20 -9.67 -11.72
C LEU A 91 -1.22 -9.52 -12.31
N PRO A 92 -2.00 -10.61 -12.40
CA PRO A 92 -3.40 -10.56 -12.80
C PRO A 92 -4.18 -9.84 -11.69
N GLY A 93 -4.38 -8.55 -11.88
CA GLY A 93 -4.82 -7.62 -10.85
C GLY A 93 -4.68 -6.15 -11.27
N GLY A 94 -3.91 -5.85 -12.31
CA GLY A 94 -4.15 -4.67 -13.14
C GLY A 94 -5.52 -4.81 -13.79
N SER A 95 -6.55 -4.28 -13.13
CA SER A 95 -7.93 -4.44 -13.53
C SER A 95 -8.13 -3.99 -14.99
N ALA A 96 -9.04 -4.66 -15.69
CA ALA A 96 -9.52 -4.28 -17.02
C ALA A 96 -10.09 -2.84 -17.09
N GLN A 97 -10.12 -2.11 -15.97
CA GLN A 97 -10.54 -0.73 -15.85
C GLN A 97 -9.49 0.30 -16.33
N CYS A 98 -8.22 -0.10 -16.52
CA CYS A 98 -7.20 0.75 -17.17
C CYS A 98 -7.14 0.59 -18.70
N ARG A 99 -8.17 0.01 -19.33
CA ARG A 99 -8.39 0.19 -20.78
C ARG A 99 -9.18 1.49 -20.96
N PHE A 100 -8.54 2.52 -21.50
CA PHE A 100 -9.29 3.57 -22.17
C PHE A 100 -9.96 2.92 -23.39
N ASP A 101 -11.29 2.80 -23.38
CA ASP A 101 -12.03 2.37 -24.56
C ASP A 101 -12.02 3.55 -25.53
N ASP A 102 -11.17 3.46 -26.55
CA ASP A 102 -10.98 4.48 -27.60
C ASP A 102 -12.15 4.49 -28.61
N LYS A 103 -13.39 4.49 -28.09
CA LYS A 103 -14.63 4.46 -28.89
C LYS A 103 -15.50 5.68 -28.59
N MET A 104 -14.95 6.87 -28.77
CA MET A 104 -15.73 8.11 -28.76
C MET A 104 -15.12 9.21 -29.62
N SER A 105 -14.57 8.84 -30.79
CA SER A 105 -14.32 9.77 -31.90
C SER A 105 -14.98 9.21 -33.15
N ARG A 106 -16.29 9.42 -33.27
CA ARG A 106 -17.04 9.28 -34.52
C ARG A 106 -17.81 10.56 -34.77
#